data_AF-A0A2I0CUW7-F1
#
_entry.id   AF-A0A2I0CUW7-F1
#
_cell.length_a   1.000
_cell.length_b   1.000
_cell.length_c   1.000
_cell.angle_alpha   90.00
_cell.angle_beta   90.00
_cell.angle_gamma   90.00
#
_symmetry.space_group_name_H-M   'P 1'
#
loop_
_entity.id
_entity.type
_entity.pdbx_description
1 polymer ?
#
loop_
_entity_poly.entity_id
_entity_poly.type
_entity_poly.pdbx_seq_one_letter_code
_entity_poly.pdbx_strand_id
1 'polypeptide(L)'
;MSKVDELIAANRREREESYRRLALKLYPHVCGRCAREFSGKRLSELTVHHRDHNHDNNPADGSNWELLCLYCHDNEHARYTDQQYYREASPGSDKPATATYKALGDLARLLGKS
;
A
#
# COMPACT_ATOMS: atom_id res chain seq x y z
N MET A 1 -22.90 -18.97 -4.55
CA MET A 1 -22.43 -17.82 -5.35
C MET A 1 -23.19 -17.85 -6.66
N SER A 2 -23.62 -16.71 -7.21
CA SER A 2 -24.40 -16.70 -8.46
C SER A 2 -23.47 -16.87 -9.68
N LYS A 3 -24.00 -17.37 -10.79
CA LYS A 3 -23.25 -17.49 -12.06
C LYS A 3 -22.76 -16.14 -12.60
N VAL A 4 -23.43 -15.05 -12.21
CA VAL A 4 -23.02 -13.68 -12.52
C VAL A 4 -21.77 -13.29 -11.72
N ASP A 5 -21.72 -13.63 -10.43
CA ASP A 5 -20.55 -13.37 -9.58
C ASP A 5 -19.30 -14.10 -10.10
N GLU A 6 -19.47 -15.35 -10.56
CA GLU A 6 -18.38 -16.14 -11.15
C GLU A 6 -17.82 -15.52 -12.44
N LEU A 7 -18.70 -15.03 -13.32
CA LEU A 7 -18.31 -14.35 -14.56
C LEU A 7 -17.58 -13.02 -14.29
N ILE A 8 -18.06 -12.24 -13.32
CA ILE A 8 -17.41 -10.98 -12.92
C ILE A 8 -16.01 -11.25 -12.34
N ALA A 9 -15.88 -12.25 -11.47
CA ALA A 9 -14.59 -12.62 -10.88
C ALA A 9 -13.60 -13.15 -11.94
N ALA A 10 -14.06 -13.95 -12.90
CA ALA A 10 -13.22 -14.46 -13.98
C ALA A 10 -12.68 -13.34 -14.87
N ASN A 11 -13.54 -12.39 -15.25
CA ASN A 11 -13.12 -11.25 -16.08
C ASN A 11 -12.10 -10.35 -15.35
N ARG A 12 -12.25 -10.15 -14.04
CA ARG A 12 -11.27 -9.41 -13.23
C ARG A 12 -9.89 -10.08 -13.25
N ARG A 13 -9.84 -11.41 -13.10
CA ARG A 13 -8.59 -12.19 -13.14
C ARG A 13 -7.89 -12.13 -14.50
N GLU A 14 -8.64 -12.28 -15.59
CA GLU A 14 -8.06 -12.19 -16.94
C GLU A 14 -7.44 -10.79 -17.20
N ARG A 15 -8.12 -9.73 -16.75
CA ARG A 15 -7.60 -8.37 -16.81
C ARG A 15 -6.34 -8.21 -15.95
N GLU A 16 -6.36 -8.71 -14.71
CA GLU A 16 -5.21 -8.71 -13.80
C GLU A 16 -3.99 -9.42 -14.41
N GLU A 17 -4.19 -10.59 -15.00
CA GLU A 17 -3.13 -11.33 -15.66
C GLU A 17 -2.57 -10.57 -16.89
N SER A 18 -3.42 -9.85 -17.63
CA SER A 18 -3.03 -9.10 -18.82
C SER A 18 -2.06 -7.95 -18.51
N TYR A 19 -2.41 -7.06 -17.57
CA TYR A 19 -1.56 -5.92 -17.24
C TYR A 19 -0.37 -6.32 -16.38
N ARG A 20 -0.52 -7.34 -15.51
CA ARG A 20 0.60 -7.90 -14.74
C ARG A 20 1.68 -8.44 -15.66
N ARG A 21 1.29 -9.18 -16.70
CA ARG A 21 2.23 -9.69 -17.69
C ARG A 21 2.94 -8.57 -18.44
N LEU A 22 2.25 -7.48 -18.75
CA LEU A 22 2.84 -6.31 -19.41
C LEU A 22 3.82 -5.58 -18.46
N ALA A 23 3.43 -5.33 -17.21
CA ALA A 23 4.28 -4.70 -16.21
C ALA A 23 5.59 -5.47 -15.97
N LEU A 24 5.51 -6.81 -15.88
CA LEU A 24 6.72 -7.65 -15.73
C LEU A 24 7.62 -7.67 -16.97
N LYS A 25 7.15 -7.20 -18.13
CA LYS A 25 7.99 -6.99 -19.33
C LYS A 25 8.60 -5.59 -19.38
N LEU A 26 7.86 -4.58 -18.90
CA LEU A 26 8.27 -3.17 -18.97
C LEU A 26 9.25 -2.79 -17.85
N TYR A 27 9.12 -3.40 -16.67
CA TYR A 27 9.89 -2.99 -15.49
C TYR A 27 10.94 -4.02 -15.07
N PRO A 28 12.05 -3.57 -14.45
CA PRO A 28 12.96 -4.48 -13.76
C PRO A 28 12.22 -5.23 -12.66
N HIS A 29 12.60 -6.48 -12.40
CA HIS A 29 11.97 -7.33 -11.38
C HIS A 29 12.45 -6.98 -9.97
N VAL A 30 12.32 -5.70 -9.62
CA VAL A 30 12.78 -5.10 -8.37
C VAL A 30 11.62 -4.36 -7.73
N CYS A 31 11.48 -4.47 -6.41
CA CYS A 31 10.50 -3.69 -5.66
C CYS A 31 10.88 -2.20 -5.64
N GLY A 32 10.00 -1.33 -6.11
CA GLY A 32 10.21 0.13 -6.15
C GLY A 32 10.34 0.82 -4.79
N ARG A 33 10.07 0.13 -3.67
CA ARG A 33 10.13 0.68 -2.31
C ARG A 33 11.31 0.17 -1.49
N CYS A 34 11.57 -1.13 -1.52
CA CYS A 34 12.64 -1.75 -0.73
C CYS A 34 13.84 -2.23 -1.55
N ALA A 35 13.83 -2.01 -2.87
CA ALA A 35 14.91 -2.37 -3.81
C ALA A 35 15.29 -3.87 -3.84
N ARG A 36 14.47 -4.75 -3.26
CA ARG A 36 14.68 -6.21 -3.34
C ARG A 36 14.41 -6.70 -4.76
N GLU A 37 15.32 -7.53 -5.28
CA GLU A 37 15.17 -8.22 -6.57
C GLU A 37 14.42 -9.55 -6.44
N PHE A 38 13.67 -9.91 -7.48
CA PHE A 38 12.84 -11.11 -7.56
C PHE A 38 13.12 -11.85 -8.88
N SER A 39 13.14 -13.18 -8.81
CA SER A 39 13.38 -14.03 -9.98
C SER A 39 12.78 -15.41 -9.80
N GLY A 40 12.62 -16.14 -10.90
CA GLY A 40 12.09 -17.50 -10.90
C GLY A 40 10.73 -17.60 -10.19
N LYS A 41 10.61 -18.53 -9.24
CA LYS A 41 9.38 -18.75 -8.48
C LYS A 41 8.98 -17.55 -7.62
N ARG A 42 9.92 -16.69 -7.23
CA ARG A 42 9.66 -15.52 -6.39
C ARG A 42 9.04 -14.35 -7.15
N LEU A 43 8.97 -14.41 -8.49
CA LEU A 43 8.26 -13.38 -9.27
C LEU A 43 6.77 -13.28 -8.97
N SER A 44 6.15 -14.33 -8.41
CA SER A 44 4.77 -14.25 -7.92
C SER A 44 4.61 -13.32 -6.72
N GLU A 45 5.68 -13.05 -5.97
CA GLU A 45 5.70 -12.11 -4.83
C GLU A 45 5.80 -10.64 -5.28
N LEU A 46 6.06 -10.40 -6.56
CA LEU A 46 6.13 -9.07 -7.15
C LEU A 46 4.79 -8.75 -7.84
N THR A 47 4.11 -7.74 -7.31
CA THR A 47 2.75 -7.35 -7.69
C THR A 47 2.75 -5.98 -8.34
N VAL A 48 1.73 -5.73 -9.18
CA VAL A 48 1.49 -4.40 -9.77
C VAL A 48 0.69 -3.58 -8.78
N HIS A 49 1.18 -2.37 -8.50
CA HIS A 49 0.47 -1.33 -7.76
C HIS A 49 0.09 -0.21 -8.73
N HIS A 50 -1.17 0.25 -8.68
CA HIS A 50 -1.65 1.40 -9.44
C HIS A 50 -1.41 2.68 -8.65
N ARG A 51 -0.60 3.60 -9.19
CA ARG A 51 -0.18 4.84 -8.50
C ARG A 51 -1.36 5.73 -8.13
N ASP A 52 -2.36 5.80 -9.00
CA ASP A 52 -3.60 6.55 -8.77
C ASP A 52 -4.68 5.76 -8.01
N HIS A 53 -4.40 4.50 -7.63
CA HIS A 53 -5.32 3.56 -6.99
C HIS A 53 -6.55 3.18 -7.84
N ASN A 54 -6.58 3.57 -9.12
CA ASN A 54 -7.62 3.22 -10.07
C ASN A 54 -7.20 2.01 -10.91
N HIS A 55 -7.77 0.86 -10.59
CA HIS A 55 -7.49 -0.42 -11.24
C HIS A 55 -7.96 -0.49 -12.70
N ASP A 56 -8.79 0.45 -13.17
CA ASP A 56 -9.22 0.54 -14.55
C ASP A 56 -8.28 1.40 -15.42
N ASN A 57 -7.47 2.27 -14.81
CA ASN A 57 -6.49 3.10 -15.53
C ASN A 57 -5.22 2.29 -15.86
N ASN A 58 -5.23 1.63 -17.02
CA ASN A 58 -4.20 0.69 -17.47
C ASN A 58 -3.53 1.15 -18.78
N PRO A 59 -2.71 2.21 -18.74
CA PRO A 59 -2.07 2.73 -19.94
C PRO A 59 -1.04 1.73 -20.48
N ALA A 60 -0.92 1.63 -21.80
CA ALA A 60 -0.06 0.63 -22.46
C ALA A 60 1.45 0.84 -22.23
N ASP A 61 1.86 2.05 -21.86
CA ASP A 61 3.23 2.38 -21.46
C ASP A 61 3.53 2.06 -19.98
N GLY A 62 2.51 1.63 -19.24
CA GLY A 62 2.59 1.32 -17.82
C GLY A 62 2.73 2.54 -16.91
N SER A 63 2.61 3.78 -17.41
CA SER A 63 2.86 5.01 -16.63
C SER A 63 2.11 5.10 -15.28
N ASN A 64 0.98 4.41 -15.12
CA ASN A 64 0.23 4.33 -13.87
C ASN A 64 0.66 3.19 -12.92
N TRP A 65 1.69 2.41 -13.25
CA TRP A 65 2.07 1.22 -12.51
C TRP A 65 3.40 1.39 -11.77
N GLU A 66 3.57 0.60 -10.71
CA GLU A 66 4.86 0.27 -10.12
C GLU A 66 4.87 -1.19 -9.66
N LEU A 67 6.05 -1.82 -9.64
CA LEU A 67 6.22 -3.17 -9.11
C LEU A 67 6.63 -3.12 -7.64
N LEU A 68 5.80 -3.71 -6.77
CA LEU A 68 6.03 -3.76 -5.32
C LEU A 68 6.03 -5.22 -4.84
N CYS A 69 6.83 -5.51 -3.82
CA CYS A 69 6.67 -6.77 -3.10
C CYS A 69 5.40 -6.73 -2.25
N LEU A 70 4.82 -7.90 -1.95
CA LEU A 70 3.60 -8.05 -1.14
C LEU A 70 3.56 -7.10 0.07
N TYR A 71 4.63 -7.07 0.87
CA TYR A 71 4.68 -6.22 2.07
C TYR A 71 4.68 -4.71 1.77
N CYS A 72 5.42 -4.29 0.74
CA CYS A 72 5.46 -2.88 0.36
C CYS A 72 4.14 -2.45 -0.29
N HIS A 73 3.49 -3.37 -1.01
CA HIS A 73 2.20 -3.12 -1.61
C HIS A 73 1.11 -2.90 -0.55
N ASP A 74 0.98 -3.84 0.40
CA ASP A 74 0.01 -3.74 1.48
C ASP A 74 0.22 -2.48 2.33
N ASN A 75 1.48 -2.14 2.61
CA ASN A 75 1.81 -0.92 3.36
C ASN A 75 1.43 0.36 2.58
N GLU A 76 1.54 0.39 1.25
CA GLU A 76 1.14 1.56 0.46
C GLU A 76 -0.38 1.76 0.52
N HIS A 77 -1.15 0.67 0.38
CA HIS A 77 -2.61 0.71 0.55
C HIS A 77 -3.01 1.16 1.95
N ALA A 78 -2.34 0.65 2.99
CA ALA A 78 -2.60 1.06 4.38
C ALA A 78 -2.36 2.57 4.57
N ARG A 79 -1.24 3.10 4.06
CA ARG A 79 -0.94 4.53 4.13
C ARG A 79 -1.97 5.38 3.40
N TYR A 80 -2.46 4.92 2.25
CA TYR A 80 -3.52 5.61 1.51
C TYR A 80 -4.82 5.65 2.32
N THR A 81 -5.27 4.52 2.86
CA THR A 81 -6.47 4.45 3.71
C THR A 81 -6.34 5.35 4.95
N ASP A 82 -5.19 5.31 5.64
CA ASP A 82 -4.92 6.16 6.80
C ASP A 82 -5.00 7.64 6.42
N GLN A 83 -4.39 8.04 5.29
CA GLN A 83 -4.43 9.42 4.83
C GLN A 83 -5.86 9.90 4.56
N GLN A 84 -6.72 9.05 3.98
CA GLN A 84 -8.12 9.40 3.76
C GLN A 84 -8.88 9.61 5.09
N TYR A 85 -8.62 8.78 6.10
CA TYR A 85 -9.21 8.93 7.43
C TYR A 85 -8.78 10.24 8.11
N TYR A 86 -7.50 10.57 8.08
CA TYR A 86 -6.99 11.79 8.72
C TYR A 86 -7.27 13.09 7.93
N ARG A 87 -7.52 13.03 6.62
CA ARG A 87 -7.94 14.21 5.83
C ARG A 87 -9.31 14.75 6.25
N GLU A 88 -10.19 13.90 6.74
CA GLU A 88 -11.50 14.29 7.26
C GLU A 88 -11.40 14.93 8.65
N ALA A 89 -10.34 14.63 9.40
CA ALA A 89 -10.03 15.29 10.66
C ALA A 89 -9.42 16.68 10.38
N SER A 90 -10.27 17.71 10.33
CA SER A 90 -9.81 19.10 10.28
C SER A 90 -8.97 19.42 11.53
N PRO A 91 -7.75 19.96 11.39
CA PRO A 91 -6.96 20.39 12.55
C PRO A 91 -7.65 21.60 13.18
N GLY A 92 -8.48 21.36 14.19
CA GLY A 92 -9.12 22.41 14.98
C GLY A 92 -10.55 22.17 15.47
N SER A 93 -11.21 21.05 15.13
CA SER A 93 -12.63 20.88 15.51
C SER A 93 -12.90 20.39 16.93
N ASP A 94 -11.90 19.93 17.68
CA ASP A 94 -12.06 19.68 19.11
C ASP A 94 -10.77 20.02 19.83
N LYS A 95 -10.81 20.94 20.80
CA LYS A 95 -9.74 21.06 21.80
C LYS A 95 -9.73 19.73 22.57
N PRO A 96 -8.73 18.85 22.41
CA PRO A 96 -8.66 17.68 23.25
C PRO A 96 -8.56 18.16 24.70
N ALA A 97 -9.33 17.55 25.60
CA ALA A 97 -9.21 17.82 27.02
C ALA A 97 -7.72 17.71 27.42
N THR A 98 -7.20 18.72 28.10
CA THR A 98 -5.79 18.79 28.50
C THR A 98 -5.40 17.49 29.22
N ALA A 99 -4.56 16.68 28.59
CA ALA A 99 -4.12 15.41 29.16
C ALA A 99 -3.27 15.68 30.40
N THR A 100 -3.79 15.33 31.58
CA THR A 100 -3.08 15.43 32.86
C THR A 100 -2.15 14.24 33.13
N TYR A 101 -2.17 13.24 32.24
CA TYR A 101 -1.40 12.00 32.40
C TYR A 101 0.10 12.23 32.18
N LYS A 102 0.88 12.08 33.25
CA LYS A 102 2.34 12.16 33.22
C LYS A 102 2.94 10.77 33.01
N ALA A 103 2.89 10.25 31.78
CA ALA A 103 3.44 8.95 31.39
C ALA A 103 4.90 8.71 31.83
N LEU A 104 5.66 9.80 31.92
CA LEU A 104 7.09 9.81 32.23
C LEU A 104 7.40 10.73 33.43
N GLY A 105 6.43 10.95 34.32
CA GLY A 105 6.56 11.90 35.45
C GLY A 105 7.78 11.64 36.34
N ASP A 106 8.18 10.38 36.47
CA ASP A 106 9.32 9.94 37.28
C ASP A 106 10.52 9.47 36.46
N LEU A 107 10.54 9.71 35.14
CA LEU A 107 11.65 9.31 34.27
C LEU A 107 12.98 9.94 34.72
N ALA A 108 12.94 11.19 35.20
CA ALA A 108 14.13 11.87 35.74
C ALA A 108 14.73 11.17 36.97
N ARG A 109 13.91 10.45 37.74
CA ARG A 109 14.36 9.66 38.90
C ARG A 109 14.99 8.34 38.47
N LEU A 110 14.48 7.73 37.39
CA LEU A 110 15.03 6.49 36.81
C LEU A 110 16.33 6.70 36.05
N LEU A 111 16.49 7.87 35.41
CA LEU A 111 17.68 8.20 34.63
C LEU A 111 18.88 8.60 35.49
N GLY A 112 18.76 8.60 36.82
CA GLY A 112 19.87 8.81 37.76
C GLY A 112 20.71 10.03 37.40
N LYS A 113 20.28 11.22 37.80
CA LYS A 113 21.14 12.41 37.76
C LYS A 113 22.50 12.06 38.37
N SER A 114 23.54 12.26 37.56
CA SER A 114 24.94 12.30 38.01
C SER A 114 25.09 13.32 39.13
#